data_AF-A0A2U2PCU2-F1
#
_entry.id   AF-A0A2U2PCU2-F1
#
_cell.length_a   1.000
_cell.length_b   1.000
_cell.length_c   1.000
_cell.angle_alpha   90.00
_cell.angle_beta   90.00
_cell.angle_gamma   90.00
#
_symmetry.space_group_name_H-M   'P 1'
#
loop_
_entity.id
_entity.type
_entity.pdbx_description
1 polymer ?
#
loop_
_entity_poly.entity_id
_entity_poly.type
_entity_poly.pdbx_seq_one_letter_code
_entity_poly.pdbx_strand_id
1 'polypeptide(L)'
;MPVWCKNATIKLNGREWQKAEGGKIVEIKRLWCSGDVVELTLPMHTFFNKWAENSRSVERGPLVYVLKIGEQHKLVKNPGYPENYGGESFYEVRPTTPWNYGLIESDKQDLDKQFQFQAGSQTSLYPWNLENAPVSIKTKGRRIPSWQIYNDMAGPLPFSPTYRIEADAREEEITLIPYGCSTLRIAQFPVLQK
;
A
#
# COMPACT_ATOMS: atom_id res chain seq x y z
N MET A 1 10.34 -16.97 9.23
CA MET A 1 8.93 -16.54 9.14
C MET A 1 8.89 -15.03 9.10
N PRO A 2 8.24 -14.42 8.09
CA PRO A 2 8.13 -12.97 8.02
C PRO A 2 7.44 -12.40 9.26
N VAL A 3 7.89 -11.23 9.73
CA VAL A 3 7.35 -10.58 10.94
C VAL A 3 5.86 -10.28 10.82
N TRP A 4 5.38 -9.95 9.62
CA TRP A 4 3.96 -9.71 9.35
C TRP A 4 3.09 -10.97 9.46
N CYS A 5 3.65 -12.18 9.44
CA CYS A 5 2.84 -13.40 9.42
C CYS A 5 2.51 -13.83 10.86
N LYS A 6 1.23 -13.71 11.26
CA LYS A 6 0.79 -14.09 12.62
C LYS A 6 0.85 -15.60 12.87
N ASN A 7 0.41 -16.40 11.91
CA ASN A 7 0.26 -17.86 12.06
C ASN A 7 0.71 -18.57 10.79
N ALA A 8 2.03 -18.78 10.63
CA ALA A 8 2.56 -19.57 9.53
C ALA A 8 2.33 -21.07 9.79
N THR A 9 2.04 -21.83 8.74
CA THR A 9 1.88 -23.29 8.82
C THR A 9 2.85 -23.97 7.86
N ILE A 10 3.59 -24.95 8.37
CA ILE A 10 4.49 -25.79 7.59
C ILE A 10 3.89 -27.18 7.50
N LYS A 11 3.77 -27.71 6.29
CA LYS A 11 3.45 -29.12 6.05
C LYS A 11 4.65 -29.83 5.43
N LEU A 12 4.77 -31.10 5.76
CA LEU A 12 5.77 -32.01 5.23
C LEU A 12 5.05 -33.23 4.68
N ASN A 13 5.17 -33.46 3.37
CA ASN A 13 4.48 -34.54 2.67
C ASN A 13 2.95 -34.54 2.94
N GLY A 14 2.33 -33.36 2.87
CA GLY A 14 0.89 -33.15 3.07
C GLY A 14 0.41 -33.16 4.53
N ARG A 15 1.26 -33.52 5.50
CA ARG A 15 0.92 -33.53 6.94
C ARG A 15 1.40 -32.27 7.63
N GLU A 16 0.57 -31.70 8.51
CA GLU A 16 1.00 -30.56 9.33
C GLU A 16 2.20 -30.96 10.18
N TRP A 17 3.29 -30.20 10.03
CA TRP A 17 4.54 -30.42 10.74
C TRP A 17 4.65 -29.48 11.94
N GLN A 18 4.44 -28.18 11.70
CA GLN A 18 4.60 -27.15 12.72
C GLN A 18 3.84 -25.88 12.35
N LYS A 19 3.37 -25.16 13.39
CA LYS A 19 2.93 -23.77 13.30
C LYS A 19 3.98 -22.85 13.90
N ALA A 20 4.16 -21.68 13.32
CA ALA A 20 5.14 -20.71 13.76
C ALA A 20 4.62 -19.27 13.71
N GLU A 21 5.02 -18.50 14.71
CA GLU A 21 4.79 -17.06 14.73
C GLU A 21 5.80 -16.32 13.84
N GLY A 22 5.46 -15.09 13.48
CA GLY A 22 6.32 -14.19 12.71
C GLY A 22 7.64 -13.86 13.41
N GLY A 23 8.67 -13.51 12.63
CA GLY A 23 9.97 -13.09 13.13
C GLY A 23 10.90 -14.23 13.59
N LYS A 24 10.48 -15.49 13.45
CA LYS A 24 11.25 -16.66 13.87
C LYS A 24 11.86 -17.40 12.69
N ILE A 25 13.06 -17.96 12.86
CA ILE A 25 13.60 -18.99 11.96
C ILE A 25 13.09 -20.34 12.47
N VAL A 26 12.60 -21.18 11.55
CA VAL A 26 12.10 -22.52 11.87
C VAL A 26 13.00 -23.53 11.19
N GLU A 27 13.66 -24.38 11.97
CA GLU A 27 14.52 -25.44 11.48
C GLU A 27 13.73 -26.75 11.33
N ILE A 28 13.85 -27.42 10.17
CA ILE A 28 13.29 -28.76 9.95
C ILE A 28 14.45 -29.75 9.93
N LYS A 29 14.74 -30.35 11.09
CA LYS A 29 15.86 -31.27 11.27
C LYS A 29 15.41 -32.72 11.14
N ARG A 30 15.63 -33.32 9.96
CA ARG A 30 15.35 -34.74 9.67
C ARG A 30 16.24 -35.27 8.55
N LEU A 31 16.16 -36.58 8.29
CA LEU A 31 16.69 -37.18 7.07
C LEU A 31 15.76 -36.90 5.89
N TRP A 32 16.32 -36.37 4.81
CA TRP A 32 15.62 -36.04 3.57
C TRP A 32 15.81 -37.14 2.53
N CYS A 33 14.73 -37.45 1.84
CA CYS A 33 14.70 -38.40 0.73
C CYS A 33 14.20 -37.71 -0.53
N SER A 34 14.59 -38.24 -1.70
CA SER A 34 14.06 -37.78 -2.98
C SER A 34 12.53 -37.86 -2.98
N GLY A 35 11.86 -36.76 -3.35
CA GLY A 35 10.41 -36.65 -3.35
C GLY A 35 9.78 -36.09 -2.08
N ASP A 36 10.55 -35.79 -1.02
CA ASP A 36 10.02 -35.01 0.12
C ASP A 36 9.57 -33.61 -0.34
N VAL A 37 8.39 -33.17 0.11
CA VAL A 37 7.81 -31.86 -0.21
C VAL A 37 7.56 -31.07 1.06
N VAL A 38 8.05 -29.83 1.10
CA VAL A 38 7.74 -28.84 2.14
C VAL A 38 6.78 -27.82 1.57
N GLU A 39 5.62 -27.66 2.22
CA GLU A 39 4.66 -26.62 1.88
C GLU A 39 4.61 -25.59 3.00
N LEU A 40 4.77 -24.31 2.65
CA LEU A 40 4.69 -23.19 3.59
C LEU A 40 3.47 -22.34 3.27
N THR A 41 2.55 -22.23 4.22
CA THR A 41 1.41 -21.31 4.14
C THR A 41 1.68 -20.09 5.02
N LEU A 42 1.61 -18.90 4.43
CA LEU A 42 1.79 -17.62 5.11
C LEU A 42 0.52 -16.77 4.96
N PRO A 43 -0.43 -16.86 5.91
CA PRO A 43 -1.68 -16.10 5.85
C PRO A 43 -1.42 -14.59 5.90
N MET A 44 -1.74 -13.89 4.81
CA MET A 44 -1.65 -12.44 4.72
C MET A 44 -2.91 -11.78 5.29
N HIS A 45 -2.73 -10.73 6.07
CA HIS A 45 -3.81 -9.93 6.66
C HIS A 45 -3.50 -8.44 6.51
N THR A 46 -4.52 -7.59 6.60
CA THR A 46 -4.35 -6.14 6.53
C THR A 46 -3.92 -5.60 7.90
N PHE A 47 -2.96 -4.70 7.91
CA PHE A 47 -2.50 -3.99 9.11
C PHE A 47 -2.02 -2.59 8.75
N PHE A 48 -1.80 -1.78 9.79
CA PHE A 48 -1.24 -0.44 9.64
C PHE A 48 0.13 -0.35 10.32
N ASN A 49 1.03 0.42 9.72
CA ASN A 49 2.18 0.98 10.42
C ASN A 49 1.98 2.48 10.62
N LYS A 50 2.61 3.02 11.68
CA LYS A 50 2.63 4.45 11.96
C LYS A 50 3.89 5.07 11.38
N TRP A 51 3.74 6.24 10.77
CA TRP A 51 4.84 6.98 10.15
C TRP A 51 4.87 8.43 10.65
N ALA A 52 5.55 9.31 9.90
CA ALA A 52 5.66 10.73 10.22
C ALA A 52 4.27 11.34 10.44
N GLU A 53 4.21 12.34 11.33
CA GLU A 53 2.95 13.03 11.68
C GLU A 53 1.84 12.07 12.17
N ASN A 54 2.22 10.91 12.72
CA ASN A 54 1.33 9.82 13.15
C ASN A 54 0.40 9.29 12.04
N SER A 55 0.75 9.54 10.77
CA SER A 55 0.04 8.98 9.63
C SER A 55 0.06 7.45 9.64
N ARG A 56 -0.85 6.85 8.86
CA ARG A 56 -0.95 5.39 8.72
C ARG A 56 -0.62 4.97 7.29
N SER A 57 0.20 3.93 7.15
CA SER A 57 0.29 3.14 5.91
C SER A 57 -0.67 1.97 5.98
N VAL A 58 -1.20 1.54 4.83
CA VAL A 58 -2.02 0.34 4.70
C VAL A 58 -1.17 -0.77 4.09
N GLU A 59 -1.06 -1.89 4.77
CA GLU A 59 -0.18 -2.99 4.37
C GLU A 59 -0.90 -4.32 4.46
N ARG A 60 -0.58 -5.24 3.55
CA ARG A 60 -1.10 -6.61 3.58
C ARG A 60 -0.01 -7.60 3.22
N GLY A 61 0.36 -8.44 4.20
CA GLY A 61 1.53 -9.30 4.06
C GLY A 61 2.80 -8.45 3.86
N PRO A 62 3.60 -8.70 2.81
CA PRO A 62 4.79 -7.90 2.49
C PRO A 62 4.50 -6.65 1.64
N LEU A 63 3.24 -6.40 1.26
CA LEU A 63 2.89 -5.35 0.31
C LEU A 63 2.43 -4.08 1.02
N VAL A 64 3.07 -2.96 0.68
CA VAL A 64 2.61 -1.61 1.00
C VAL A 64 1.64 -1.13 -0.07
N TYR A 65 0.51 -0.56 0.35
CA TYR A 65 -0.51 -0.03 -0.54
C TYR A 65 -0.50 1.50 -0.57
N VAL A 66 -0.81 2.04 -1.75
CA VAL A 66 -0.91 3.47 -2.04
C VAL A 66 -2.24 3.78 -2.68
N LEU A 67 -2.69 5.03 -2.59
CA LEU A 67 -3.87 5.49 -3.29
C LEU A 67 -3.70 5.30 -4.81
N LYS A 68 -4.71 4.71 -5.46
CA LYS A 68 -4.78 4.66 -6.93
C LYS A 68 -5.15 6.05 -7.45
N ILE A 69 -4.13 6.85 -7.77
CA ILE A 69 -4.27 8.19 -8.34
C ILE A 69 -4.26 8.07 -9.86
N GLY A 70 -5.22 8.70 -10.54
CA GLY A 70 -5.18 8.83 -11.99
C GLY A 70 -4.00 9.69 -12.43
N GLU A 71 -3.31 9.30 -13.49
CA GLU A 71 -2.07 9.95 -13.93
C GLU A 71 -2.24 10.53 -15.34
N GLN A 72 -1.79 11.77 -15.52
CA GLN A 72 -1.52 12.34 -16.83
C GLN A 72 -0.02 12.50 -17.01
N HIS A 73 0.52 11.91 -18.07
CA HIS A 73 1.93 11.98 -18.44
C HIS A 73 2.11 12.96 -19.59
N LYS A 74 3.00 13.94 -19.43
CA LYS A 74 3.30 14.95 -20.44
C LYS A 74 4.80 15.09 -20.60
N LEU A 75 5.30 14.98 -21.83
CA LEU A 75 6.69 15.33 -22.13
C LEU A 75 6.84 16.85 -22.09
N VAL A 76 7.71 17.35 -21.23
CA VAL A 76 8.00 18.79 -21.07
C VAL A 76 9.46 19.06 -21.36
N LYS A 77 9.75 20.20 -22.01
CA LYS A 77 11.13 20.63 -22.24
C LYS A 77 11.76 21.04 -20.91
N ASN A 78 13.00 20.64 -20.70
CA ASN A 78 13.77 21.03 -19.53
C ASN A 78 14.10 22.53 -19.63
N PRO A 79 13.65 23.38 -18.69
CA PRO A 79 13.89 24.82 -18.75
C PRO A 79 15.32 25.22 -18.31
N GLY A 80 16.18 24.30 -17.90
CA GLY A 80 17.51 24.58 -17.33
C GLY A 80 18.63 24.97 -18.33
N TYR A 81 19.72 25.55 -17.80
CA TYR A 81 20.96 25.99 -18.47
C TYR A 81 22.19 25.18 -17.98
N PRO A 82 23.41 25.40 -18.53
CA PRO A 82 24.17 24.51 -19.42
C PRO A 82 24.71 23.17 -18.81
N GLU A 83 24.31 22.79 -17.58
CA GLU A 83 24.78 21.57 -16.88
C GLU A 83 23.62 20.58 -16.59
N ASN A 84 22.64 20.50 -17.48
CA ASN A 84 21.32 19.92 -17.21
C ASN A 84 21.34 18.41 -16.87
N TYR A 85 20.98 18.08 -15.63
CA TYR A 85 20.45 16.77 -15.25
C TYR A 85 19.11 16.52 -15.98
N GLY A 86 18.94 15.33 -16.56
CA GLY A 86 17.65 14.89 -17.13
C GLY A 86 17.44 15.15 -18.63
N GLY A 87 18.46 15.64 -19.36
CA GLY A 87 18.39 15.82 -20.82
C GLY A 87 17.49 16.98 -21.27
N GLU A 88 17.16 17.02 -22.56
CA GLU A 88 16.39 18.11 -23.20
C GLU A 88 14.92 18.15 -22.76
N SER A 89 14.39 17.02 -22.27
CA SER A 89 13.00 16.89 -21.86
C SER A 89 12.82 15.77 -20.84
N PHE A 90 11.76 15.87 -20.04
CA PHE A 90 11.37 14.85 -19.07
C PHE A 90 9.85 14.62 -19.09
N TYR A 91 9.41 13.46 -18.60
CA TYR A 91 7.99 13.21 -18.39
C TYR A 91 7.56 13.84 -17.06
N GLU A 92 6.69 14.84 -17.15
CA GLU A 92 5.93 15.35 -16.02
C GLU A 92 4.69 14.48 -15.81
N VAL A 93 4.47 14.03 -14.57
CA VAL A 93 3.30 13.23 -14.19
C VAL A 93 2.46 14.02 -13.20
N ARG A 94 1.20 14.30 -13.57
CA ARG A 94 0.27 15.07 -12.72
C ARG A 94 -0.98 14.24 -12.37
N PRO A 95 -1.55 14.45 -11.17
CA PRO A 95 -2.75 13.74 -10.75
C PRO A 95 -3.97 14.24 -11.55
N THR A 96 -4.77 13.30 -12.06
CA THR A 96 -6.06 13.58 -12.73
C THR A 96 -7.26 13.30 -11.81
N THR A 97 -7.00 12.66 -10.66
CA THR A 97 -7.99 12.40 -9.62
C THR A 97 -7.54 13.04 -8.31
N PRO A 98 -8.47 13.30 -7.36
CA PRO A 98 -8.10 13.75 -6.02
C PRO A 98 -7.15 12.76 -5.35
N TRP A 99 -6.24 13.29 -4.54
CA TRP A 99 -5.21 12.52 -3.83
C TRP A 99 -5.17 12.82 -2.33
N ASN A 100 -5.75 13.93 -1.92
CA ASN A 100 -5.73 14.52 -0.59
C ASN A 100 -6.76 13.87 0.34
N TYR A 101 -6.71 12.54 0.48
CA TYR A 101 -7.62 11.78 1.34
C TYR A 101 -7.00 11.48 2.71
N GLY A 102 -7.81 11.62 3.76
CA GLY A 102 -7.55 11.01 5.07
C GLY A 102 -8.31 9.70 5.23
N LEU A 103 -7.70 8.73 5.92
CA LEU A 103 -8.35 7.48 6.30
C LEU A 103 -9.21 7.70 7.54
N ILE A 104 -10.37 7.07 7.57
CA ILE A 104 -11.27 7.08 8.73
C ILE A 104 -10.67 6.16 9.80
N GLU A 105 -10.70 6.60 11.05
CA GLU A 105 -10.19 5.81 12.16
C GLU A 105 -10.94 4.47 12.29
N SER A 106 -10.17 3.39 12.13
CA SER A 106 -10.68 2.01 12.20
C SER A 106 -10.23 1.31 13.47
N ASP A 107 -11.15 0.55 14.05
CA ASP A 107 -10.85 -0.41 15.11
C ASP A 107 -10.11 -1.62 14.52
N LYS A 108 -9.08 -2.12 15.22
CA LYS A 108 -8.23 -3.22 14.71
C LYS A 108 -9.03 -4.48 14.34
N GLN A 109 -10.14 -4.74 15.03
CA GLN A 109 -11.00 -5.91 14.82
C GLN A 109 -11.84 -5.83 13.54
N ASP A 110 -12.06 -4.63 13.01
CA ASP A 110 -12.88 -4.39 11.82
C ASP A 110 -12.07 -4.06 10.57
N LEU A 111 -10.72 -4.15 10.64
CA LEU A 111 -9.85 -3.80 9.52
C LEU A 111 -10.19 -4.57 8.25
N ASP A 112 -10.36 -5.88 8.30
CA ASP A 112 -10.67 -6.67 7.11
C ASP A 112 -12.07 -6.36 6.53
N LYS A 113 -12.99 -5.80 7.33
CA LYS A 113 -14.30 -5.34 6.86
C LYS A 113 -14.22 -3.96 6.20
N GLN A 114 -13.40 -3.07 6.75
CA GLN A 114 -13.23 -1.69 6.28
C GLN A 114 -12.23 -1.56 5.12
N PHE A 115 -11.30 -2.50 5.02
CA PHE A 115 -10.26 -2.59 3.99
C PHE A 115 -10.45 -3.90 3.23
N GLN A 116 -11.33 -3.86 2.25
CA GLN A 116 -11.77 -5.02 1.50
C GLN A 116 -10.73 -5.37 0.43
N PHE A 117 -9.96 -6.42 0.71
CA PHE A 117 -8.99 -6.96 -0.23
C PHE A 117 -9.68 -7.61 -1.43
N GLN A 118 -9.17 -7.33 -2.62
CA GLN A 118 -9.61 -7.91 -3.88
C GLN A 118 -8.41 -8.43 -4.66
N ALA A 119 -8.46 -9.71 -5.05
CA ALA A 119 -7.51 -10.28 -5.99
C ALA A 119 -8.04 -10.15 -7.42
N GLY A 120 -7.17 -9.77 -8.35
CA GLY A 120 -7.47 -9.84 -9.78
C GLY A 120 -7.65 -11.27 -10.24
N SER A 121 -8.49 -11.48 -11.25
CA SER A 121 -8.75 -12.80 -11.84
C SER A 121 -7.56 -13.37 -12.61
N GLN A 122 -6.70 -12.49 -13.15
CA GLN A 122 -5.49 -12.84 -13.88
C GLN A 122 -4.38 -11.85 -13.54
N THR A 123 -3.14 -12.37 -13.45
CA THR A 123 -1.95 -11.52 -13.30
C THR A 123 -1.38 -11.26 -14.70
N SER A 124 -1.33 -9.98 -15.09
CA SER A 124 -0.68 -9.57 -16.33
C SER A 124 0.82 -9.89 -16.29
N LEU A 125 1.44 -10.10 -17.46
CA LEU A 125 2.90 -10.18 -17.59
C LEU A 125 3.60 -8.89 -17.13
N TYR A 126 2.87 -7.76 -17.14
CA TYR A 126 3.36 -6.47 -16.68
C TYR A 126 2.44 -5.90 -15.58
N PRO A 127 2.56 -6.40 -14.32
CA PRO A 127 1.70 -6.01 -13.20
C PRO A 127 2.16 -4.71 -12.49
N TRP A 128 3.07 -3.95 -13.11
CA TRP A 128 3.76 -2.80 -12.50
C TRP A 128 3.16 -1.45 -12.91
N ASN A 129 1.85 -1.40 -13.20
CA ASN A 129 1.15 -0.19 -13.60
C ASN A 129 -0.28 -0.12 -13.01
N LEU A 130 -0.93 1.04 -13.15
CA LEU A 130 -2.24 1.32 -12.56
C LEU A 130 -3.37 0.42 -13.09
N GLU A 131 -3.29 0.01 -14.35
CA GLU A 131 -4.32 -0.78 -15.05
C GLU A 131 -4.24 -2.26 -14.63
N ASN A 132 -3.02 -2.78 -14.56
CA ASN A 132 -2.72 -4.20 -14.38
C ASN A 132 -2.36 -4.58 -12.93
N ALA A 133 -2.65 -3.71 -11.95
CA ALA A 133 -2.40 -3.99 -10.55
C ALA A 133 -3.12 -5.30 -10.15
N PRO A 134 -2.40 -6.36 -9.74
CA PRO A 134 -2.98 -7.71 -9.62
C PRO A 134 -3.83 -7.88 -8.36
N VAL A 135 -3.73 -6.95 -7.43
CA VAL A 135 -4.49 -6.92 -6.18
C VAL A 135 -4.83 -5.49 -5.83
N SER A 136 -5.93 -5.28 -5.12
CA SER A 136 -6.31 -3.96 -4.60
C SER A 136 -6.98 -4.08 -3.23
N ILE A 137 -7.12 -2.96 -2.55
CA ILE A 137 -7.89 -2.83 -1.32
C ILE A 137 -8.87 -1.68 -1.51
N LYS A 138 -10.17 -1.95 -1.37
CA LYS A 138 -11.20 -0.92 -1.33
C LYS A 138 -11.45 -0.49 0.11
N THR A 139 -11.52 0.81 0.33
CA THR A 139 -11.85 1.39 1.64
C THR A 139 -12.54 2.73 1.46
N LYS A 140 -12.82 3.43 2.56
CA LYS A 140 -13.40 4.76 2.54
C LYS A 140 -12.42 5.80 3.07
N GLY A 141 -12.43 6.97 2.45
CA GLY A 141 -11.70 8.15 2.90
C GLY A 141 -12.55 9.41 2.81
N ARG A 142 -12.09 10.48 3.44
CA ARG A 142 -12.65 11.83 3.26
C ARG A 142 -11.58 12.74 2.70
N ARG A 143 -11.94 13.63 1.80
CA ARG A 143 -11.01 14.64 1.27
C ARG A 143 -10.63 15.63 2.36
N ILE A 144 -9.42 16.14 2.29
CA ILE A 144 -8.90 17.21 3.14
C ILE A 144 -8.61 18.40 2.22
N PRO A 145 -9.56 19.33 2.01
CA PRO A 145 -9.41 20.42 1.04
C PRO A 145 -8.22 21.33 1.29
N SER A 146 -7.76 21.44 2.56
CA SER A 146 -6.59 22.21 2.95
C SER A 146 -5.25 21.53 2.63
N TRP A 147 -5.23 20.23 2.39
CA TRP A 147 -4.01 19.50 2.00
C TRP A 147 -3.86 19.55 0.48
N GLN A 148 -3.08 20.53 0.02
CA GLN A 148 -2.91 20.86 -1.40
C GLN A 148 -1.47 20.70 -1.86
N ILE A 149 -1.23 20.88 -3.16
CA ILE A 149 0.13 20.91 -3.72
C ILE A 149 0.86 22.13 -3.17
N TYR A 150 2.11 21.95 -2.79
CA TYR A 150 3.03 23.00 -2.36
C TYR A 150 4.38 22.77 -3.04
N ASN A 151 4.87 23.77 -3.78
CA ASN A 151 6.12 23.68 -4.57
C ASN A 151 6.18 22.44 -5.49
N ASP A 152 5.11 22.20 -6.27
CA ASP A 152 4.95 21.05 -7.17
C ASP A 152 5.06 19.65 -6.49
N MET A 153 4.95 19.61 -5.16
CA MET A 153 4.92 18.40 -4.34
C MET A 153 3.62 18.32 -3.53
N ALA A 154 3.34 17.15 -2.94
CA ALA A 154 2.31 17.09 -1.92
C ALA A 154 2.67 18.06 -0.78
N GLY A 155 1.70 18.85 -0.33
CA GLY A 155 1.89 19.74 0.80
C GLY A 155 2.23 18.99 2.09
N PRO A 156 2.66 19.71 3.14
CA PRO A 156 3.01 19.12 4.42
C PRO A 156 1.93 18.17 4.92
N LEU A 157 2.34 16.97 5.32
CA LEU A 157 1.43 15.93 5.78
C LEU A 157 0.71 16.41 7.06
N PRO A 158 -0.62 16.36 7.09
CA PRO A 158 -1.36 16.58 8.33
C PRO A 158 -1.00 15.66 9.50
N PHE A 159 -0.90 16.24 10.70
CA PHE A 159 -0.79 15.49 11.96
C PHE A 159 -2.03 14.63 12.22
N SER A 160 -1.83 13.46 12.82
CA SER A 160 -2.87 12.46 13.09
C SER A 160 -2.90 11.96 14.55
N PRO A 161 -4.06 11.51 15.08
CA PRO A 161 -5.37 11.91 14.61
C PRO A 161 -5.55 13.41 14.86
N THR A 162 -6.22 14.12 13.95
CA THR A 162 -6.48 15.55 14.12
C THR A 162 -7.97 15.84 14.15
N TYR A 163 -8.36 16.65 15.11
CA TYR A 163 -9.74 17.13 15.31
C TYR A 163 -10.00 18.47 14.61
N ARG A 164 -8.93 19.14 14.12
CA ARG A 164 -9.00 20.50 13.55
C ARG A 164 -8.91 20.54 12.04
N ILE A 165 -8.69 19.40 11.39
CA ILE A 165 -8.71 19.38 9.94
C ILE A 165 -10.14 19.27 9.47
N GLU A 166 -10.57 20.34 8.79
CA GLU A 166 -11.76 20.34 7.97
C GLU A 166 -11.56 19.32 6.85
N ALA A 167 -12.12 18.14 7.04
CA ALA A 167 -12.31 17.14 6.01
C ALA A 167 -13.75 17.25 5.49
N ASP A 168 -13.97 16.86 4.24
CA ASP A 168 -15.32 16.81 3.68
C ASP A 168 -16.20 15.86 4.51
N ALA A 169 -17.45 16.26 4.75
CA ALA A 169 -18.39 15.43 5.51
C ALA A 169 -18.74 14.11 4.79
N ARG A 170 -18.58 14.07 3.47
CA ARG A 170 -18.89 12.91 2.64
C ARG A 170 -17.73 11.91 2.62
N GLU A 171 -18.03 10.67 2.96
CA GLU A 171 -17.12 9.55 2.69
C GLU A 171 -17.15 9.18 1.20
N GLU A 172 -15.97 8.91 0.65
CA GLU A 172 -15.77 8.41 -0.71
C GLU A 172 -15.10 7.04 -0.67
N GLU A 173 -15.56 6.12 -1.53
CA GLU A 173 -14.83 4.88 -1.77
C GLU A 173 -13.53 5.22 -2.51
N ILE A 174 -12.41 4.77 -1.95
CA ILE A 174 -11.08 4.89 -2.54
C ILE A 174 -10.51 3.49 -2.76
N THR A 175 -9.69 3.38 -3.80
CA THR A 175 -8.98 2.15 -4.12
C THR A 175 -7.50 2.32 -3.82
N LEU A 176 -6.93 1.37 -3.10
CA LEU A 176 -5.50 1.27 -2.86
C LEU A 176 -4.92 0.13 -3.69
N ILE A 177 -3.73 0.34 -4.25
CA ILE A 177 -2.99 -0.63 -5.06
C ILE A 177 -1.56 -0.79 -4.51
N PRO A 178 -0.85 -1.88 -4.81
CA PRO A 178 0.54 -2.04 -4.38
C PRO A 178 1.40 -0.86 -4.82
N TYR A 179 2.30 -0.41 -3.93
CA TYR A 179 3.17 0.75 -4.13
C TYR A 179 3.91 0.74 -5.48
N GLY A 180 4.39 -0.45 -5.89
CA GLY A 180 5.12 -0.66 -7.14
C GLY A 180 4.27 -0.54 -8.42
N CYS A 181 2.95 -0.39 -8.33
CA CYS A 181 2.06 -0.24 -9.48
C CYS A 181 1.78 1.23 -9.84
N SER A 182 2.39 2.20 -9.14
CA SER A 182 2.08 3.63 -9.28
C SER A 182 3.32 4.48 -9.48
N THR A 183 3.16 5.63 -10.16
CA THR A 183 4.18 6.67 -10.30
C THR A 183 3.99 7.75 -9.23
N LEU A 184 2.75 8.22 -9.05
CA LEU A 184 2.36 9.16 -7.99
C LEU A 184 1.94 8.41 -6.72
N ARG A 185 2.44 8.83 -5.56
CA ARG A 185 2.35 8.00 -4.34
C ARG A 185 1.88 8.78 -3.12
N ILE A 186 0.67 8.44 -2.67
CA ILE A 186 0.22 8.69 -1.30
C ILE A 186 0.16 7.34 -0.59
N ALA A 187 1.19 7.08 0.24
CA ALA A 187 1.34 5.85 1.02
C ALA A 187 1.12 6.07 2.52
N GLN A 188 1.19 7.33 2.96
CA GLN A 188 1.03 7.77 4.34
C GLN A 188 -0.21 8.66 4.38
N PHE A 189 -1.25 8.18 5.05
CA PHE A 189 -2.53 8.86 5.11
C PHE A 189 -2.71 9.51 6.46
N PRO A 190 -3.19 10.77 6.51
CA PRO A 190 -3.75 11.34 7.72
C PRO A 190 -4.90 10.48 8.25
N VAL A 191 -5.07 10.45 9.57
CA VAL A 191 -6.17 9.72 10.22
C VAL A 191 -7.20 10.71 10.73
N LEU A 192 -8.43 10.52 10.29
CA LEU A 192 -9.60 11.31 10.67
C LEU A 192 -10.40 10.55 11.72
N GLN A 193 -10.75 11.21 12.82
CA GLN A 193 -11.66 10.63 13.81
C GLN A 193 -13.02 10.37 13.15
N LYS A 194 -13.75 9.35 13.63
CA LYS A 194 -15.10 9.03 13.13
C LYS A 194 -16.00 10.25 13.19
#